data_AF-A0A1Y1M3F1-F1
#
_entry.id   AF-A0A1Y1M3F1-F1
#
_cell.length_a   1.000
_cell.length_b   1.000
_cell.length_c   1.000
_cell.angle_alpha   90.00
_cell.angle_beta   90.00
_cell.angle_gamma   90.00
#
_symmetry.space_group_name_H-M   'P 1'
#
loop_
_entity.id
_entity.type
_entity.pdbx_description
1 polymer ?
#
loop_
_entity_poly.entity_id
_entity_poly.type
_entity_poly.pdbx_seq_one_letter_code
_entity_poly.pdbx_strand_id
1 'polypeptide(L)'
;MFHAVIQERKKFGPLGWNIIYEFNNSDREFAFSTLRMYCDIGFIPWDALEYITGEITYGGRVTDSWDLRCLKTILKGFFSPSTLEPGYTYSKSGVYYCPEYEKLEEYRDFVDTFPIIEEPEIFGMHENANIAYQTKETQTVIRTMIDCQPSTSGGGEGKSADEIAFELAEGVIQSIIKKIYTDNAHPHLFKVRK
;
A
#
# COMPACT_ATOMS: atom_id res chain seq x y z
N MET A 1 9.70 13.93 -4.73
CA MET A 1 8.88 13.44 -3.59
C MET A 1 7.84 12.40 -4.01
N PHE A 2 6.88 12.72 -4.89
CA PHE A 2 5.84 11.77 -5.38
C PHE A 2 6.34 10.36 -5.70
N HIS A 3 7.38 10.26 -6.53
CA HIS A 3 7.96 8.98 -6.94
C HIS A 3 8.46 8.14 -5.75
N ALA A 4 9.07 8.76 -4.75
CA ALA A 4 9.51 8.06 -3.54
C ALA A 4 8.30 7.58 -2.71
N VAL A 5 7.28 8.42 -2.56
CA VAL A 5 6.05 8.09 -1.81
C VAL A 5 5.34 6.87 -2.40
N ILE A 6 5.14 6.83 -3.72
CA ILE A 6 4.46 5.68 -4.35
C ILE A 6 5.29 4.38 -4.29
N GLN A 7 6.62 4.50 -4.34
CA GLN A 7 7.52 3.35 -4.18
C GLN A 7 7.45 2.81 -2.76
N GLU A 8 7.56 3.67 -1.76
CA GLU A 8 7.54 3.30 -0.35
C GLU A 8 6.18 2.73 0.08
N ARG A 9 5.07 3.17 -0.53
CA ARG A 9 3.73 2.61 -0.24
C ARG A 9 3.63 1.09 -0.39
N LYS A 10 4.51 0.45 -1.17
CA LYS A 10 4.56 -1.02 -1.30
C LYS A 10 4.80 -1.74 0.05
N LYS A 11 5.44 -1.08 1.02
CA LYS A 11 5.73 -1.67 2.35
C LYS A 11 4.46 -2.01 3.13
N PHE A 12 3.38 -1.27 2.90
CA PHE A 12 2.09 -1.47 3.57
C PHE A 12 1.24 -2.59 2.96
N GLY A 13 1.76 -3.34 1.98
CA GLY A 13 1.04 -4.44 1.34
C GLY A 13 -0.31 -3.97 0.75
N PRO A 14 -1.42 -4.70 1.00
CA PRO A 14 -2.74 -4.35 0.49
C PRO A 14 -3.27 -2.97 0.92
N LEU A 15 -2.79 -2.42 2.03
CA LEU A 15 -3.15 -1.04 2.44
C LEU A 15 -2.44 0.01 1.58
N GLY A 16 -1.28 -0.34 1.02
CA GLY A 16 -0.54 0.47 0.08
C GLY A 16 -1.11 0.41 -1.32
N TRP A 17 -1.13 -0.81 -1.86
CA TRP A 17 -1.57 -1.17 -3.21
C TRP A 17 -2.23 -2.55 -3.15
N ASN A 18 -3.34 -2.75 -3.86
CA ASN A 18 -3.95 -4.08 -3.97
C ASN A 18 -3.03 -5.07 -4.68
N ILE A 19 -2.28 -4.59 -5.68
CA ILE A 19 -1.28 -5.36 -6.44
C ILE A 19 0.10 -4.70 -6.29
N ILE A 20 1.15 -5.52 -6.19
CA ILE A 20 2.52 -5.01 -6.11
C ILE A 20 2.96 -4.52 -7.48
N TYR A 21 3.06 -3.21 -7.63
CA TYR A 21 3.60 -2.55 -8.83
C TYR A 21 5.07 -2.18 -8.64
N GLU A 22 5.84 -2.33 -9.71
CA GLU A 22 7.20 -1.81 -9.77
C GLU A 22 7.16 -0.48 -10.51
N PHE A 23 7.66 0.60 -9.88
CA PHE A 23 7.84 1.91 -10.51
C PHE A 23 9.33 2.15 -10.67
N ASN A 24 9.79 2.42 -11.89
CA ASN A 24 11.21 2.48 -12.21
C ASN A 24 11.69 3.93 -12.35
N ASN A 25 13.00 4.09 -12.32
CA ASN A 25 13.63 5.39 -12.58
C ASN A 25 13.25 5.95 -13.96
N SER A 26 13.04 5.09 -14.96
CA SER A 26 12.64 5.53 -16.31
C SER A 26 11.29 6.26 -16.32
N ASP A 27 10.32 5.84 -15.49
CA ASP A 27 9.03 6.54 -15.40
C ASP A 27 9.21 7.94 -14.81
N ARG A 28 10.11 8.04 -13.81
CA ARG A 28 10.49 9.31 -13.18
C ARG A 28 11.13 10.26 -14.19
N GLU A 29 12.14 9.79 -14.92
CA GLU A 29 12.83 10.59 -15.93
C GLU A 29 11.89 11.05 -17.05
N PHE A 30 10.97 10.18 -17.49
CA PHE A 30 9.98 10.54 -18.49
C PHE A 30 8.99 11.60 -17.98
N ALA A 31 8.49 11.45 -16.76
CA ALA A 31 7.62 12.45 -16.13
C ALA A 31 8.32 13.80 -15.97
N PHE A 32 9.59 13.82 -15.53
CA PHE A 32 10.39 15.04 -15.43
C PHE A 32 10.65 15.68 -16.79
N SER A 33 10.97 14.90 -17.81
CA SER A 33 11.21 15.40 -19.17
C SER A 33 9.95 16.05 -19.75
N THR A 34 8.80 15.41 -19.55
CA THR A 34 7.49 15.94 -19.95
C THR A 34 7.19 17.25 -19.23
N LEU A 35 7.37 17.30 -17.91
CA LEU A 35 7.18 18.52 -17.13
C LEU A 35 8.08 19.66 -17.64
N ARG A 36 9.36 19.39 -17.85
CA ARG A 36 10.34 20.38 -18.35
C ARG A 36 9.91 20.94 -19.70
N MET A 37 9.50 20.08 -20.62
CA MET A 37 9.02 20.49 -21.95
C MET A 37 7.87 21.51 -21.84
N TYR A 38 6.91 21.29 -20.94
CA TYR A 38 5.78 22.23 -20.76
C TYR A 38 6.20 23.51 -20.03
N CYS A 39 7.11 23.43 -19.07
CA CYS A 39 7.64 24.62 -18.39
C CYS A 39 8.38 25.56 -19.36
N ASP A 40 9.13 25.01 -20.32
CA ASP A 40 9.88 25.81 -21.32
C ASP A 40 8.95 26.61 -22.26
N ILE A 41 7.69 26.19 -22.42
CA ILE A 41 6.67 26.85 -23.24
C ILE A 41 6.01 28.04 -22.50
N GLY A 42 6.24 28.17 -21.18
CA GLY A 42 5.72 29.27 -20.35
C GLY A 42 4.24 29.15 -19.94
N PHE A 43 3.57 28.06 -20.33
CA PHE A 43 2.22 27.73 -19.91
C PHE A 43 2.17 26.28 -19.41
N ILE A 44 1.62 26.08 -18.20
CA ILE A 44 1.55 24.76 -17.56
C ILE A 44 0.13 24.20 -17.73
N PRO A 45 -0.11 23.25 -18.67
CA PRO A 45 -1.40 22.59 -18.82
C PRO A 45 -1.56 21.49 -17.77
N TRP A 46 -2.08 21.87 -16.59
CA TRP A 46 -2.24 20.95 -15.46
C TRP A 46 -3.03 19.69 -15.79
N ASP A 47 -4.16 19.81 -16.49
CA ASP A 47 -4.99 18.65 -16.85
C ASP A 47 -4.23 17.67 -17.77
N ALA A 48 -3.44 18.19 -18.71
CA ALA A 48 -2.65 17.36 -19.62
C ALA A 48 -1.50 16.68 -18.87
N LEU A 49 -0.81 17.40 -17.98
CA LEU A 49 0.27 16.85 -17.18
C LEU A 49 -0.24 15.80 -16.17
N GLU A 50 -1.39 16.02 -15.56
CA GLU A 50 -2.05 15.05 -14.68
C GLU A 50 -2.41 13.79 -15.47
N TYR A 51 -2.98 13.94 -16.67
CA TYR A 51 -3.33 12.81 -17.52
C TYR A 51 -2.08 12.03 -17.98
N ILE A 52 -1.08 12.72 -18.52
CA ILE A 52 0.15 12.08 -19.02
C ILE A 52 0.92 11.40 -17.89
N THR A 53 1.04 12.05 -16.72
CA THR A 53 1.80 11.49 -15.60
C THR A 53 0.99 10.39 -14.90
N GLY A 54 -0.28 10.64 -14.62
CA GLY A 54 -1.14 9.78 -13.81
C GLY A 54 -1.74 8.60 -14.57
N GLU A 55 -2.19 8.78 -15.81
CA GLU A 55 -2.84 7.71 -16.60
C GLU A 55 -1.86 6.99 -17.51
N ILE A 56 -0.93 7.72 -18.13
CA ILE A 56 -0.03 7.13 -19.14
C ILE A 56 1.27 6.64 -18.49
N THR A 57 2.01 7.53 -17.81
CA THR A 57 3.37 7.25 -17.34
C THR A 57 3.37 6.26 -16.17
N TYR A 58 2.72 6.62 -15.07
CA TYR A 58 2.60 5.75 -13.90
C TYR A 58 1.37 4.84 -13.99
N GLY A 59 0.24 5.37 -14.46
CA GLY A 59 -1.01 4.62 -14.61
C GLY A 59 -0.93 3.47 -15.60
N GLY A 60 -0.08 3.56 -16.63
CA GLY A 60 0.16 2.48 -17.58
C GLY A 60 0.72 1.20 -16.94
N ARG A 61 1.24 1.27 -15.71
CA ARG A 61 1.68 0.11 -14.93
C ARG A 61 0.60 -0.46 -14.01
N VAL A 62 -0.43 0.34 -13.73
CA VAL A 62 -1.45 0.00 -12.75
C VAL A 62 -2.62 -0.68 -13.45
N THR A 63 -2.87 -1.92 -13.07
CA THR A 63 -3.91 -2.76 -13.69
C THR A 63 -5.25 -2.70 -12.97
N ASP A 64 -5.26 -2.36 -11.69
CA ASP A 64 -6.49 -2.25 -10.88
C ASP A 64 -7.04 -0.81 -10.90
N SER A 65 -8.35 -0.69 -11.10
CA SER A 65 -9.02 0.61 -11.20
C SER A 65 -9.02 1.39 -9.88
N TRP A 66 -9.04 0.70 -8.73
CA TRP A 66 -9.00 1.35 -7.42
C TRP A 66 -7.60 1.85 -7.10
N ASP A 67 -6.58 1.05 -7.41
CA ASP A 67 -5.18 1.47 -7.30
C ASP A 67 -4.88 2.65 -8.24
N LEU A 68 -5.43 2.65 -9.46
CA LEU A 68 -5.24 3.77 -10.40
C LEU A 68 -5.87 5.06 -9.86
N ARG A 69 -7.09 4.97 -9.33
CA ARG A 69 -7.75 6.11 -8.66
C ARG A 69 -6.94 6.60 -7.46
N CYS A 70 -6.40 5.69 -6.66
CA CYS A 70 -5.53 6.01 -5.53
C CYS A 70 -4.28 6.77 -6.00
N LEU A 71 -3.57 6.23 -7.01
CA LEU A 71 -2.37 6.82 -7.59
C LEU A 71 -2.62 8.25 -8.07
N LYS A 72 -3.71 8.48 -8.81
CA LYS A 72 -4.08 9.83 -9.28
C LYS A 72 -4.39 10.78 -8.13
N THR A 73 -5.02 10.29 -7.08
CA THR A 73 -5.34 11.10 -5.90
C THR A 73 -4.07 11.54 -5.18
N ILE A 74 -3.10 10.62 -5.02
CA ILE A 74 -1.78 10.94 -4.47
C ILE A 74 -1.08 11.95 -5.38
N LEU A 75 -1.08 11.72 -6.70
CA LEU A 75 -0.44 12.61 -7.67
C LEU A 75 -0.93 14.05 -7.51
N LYS A 76 -2.24 14.28 -7.37
CA LYS A 76 -2.80 15.63 -7.15
C LYS A 76 -2.24 16.35 -5.92
N GLY A 77 -1.91 15.62 -4.86
CA GLY A 77 -1.30 16.20 -3.65
C GLY A 77 0.13 16.69 -3.86
N PHE A 78 0.87 16.10 -4.81
CA PHE A 78 2.24 16.50 -5.12
C PHE A 78 2.34 17.34 -6.41
N PHE A 79 1.28 17.34 -7.20
CA PHE A 79 1.26 17.84 -8.56
C PHE A 79 -0.09 18.52 -8.82
N SER A 80 -0.19 19.78 -8.42
CA SER A 80 -1.37 20.62 -8.63
C SER A 80 -1.01 22.10 -8.57
N PRO A 81 -1.86 23.01 -9.09
CA PRO A 81 -1.60 24.45 -8.97
C PRO A 81 -1.38 24.92 -7.54
N SER A 82 -2.08 24.30 -6.57
CA SER A 82 -1.97 24.62 -5.15
C SER A 82 -0.58 24.34 -4.57
N THR A 83 0.21 23.45 -5.18
CA THR A 83 1.58 23.20 -4.70
C THR A 83 2.53 24.35 -4.97
N LEU A 84 2.13 25.33 -5.80
CA LEU A 84 2.90 26.55 -6.06
C LEU A 84 2.56 27.68 -5.07
N GLU A 85 1.57 27.48 -4.20
CA GLU A 85 1.22 28.47 -3.19
C GLU A 85 2.30 28.54 -2.09
N PRO A 86 2.63 29.75 -1.60
CA PRO A 86 3.66 29.92 -0.59
C PRO A 86 3.25 29.21 0.71
N GLY A 87 4.15 28.38 1.25
CA GLY A 87 3.92 27.62 2.48
C GLY A 87 3.12 26.33 2.28
N TYR A 88 2.96 25.85 1.04
CA TYR A 88 2.35 24.54 0.80
C TYR A 88 3.17 23.40 1.40
N THR A 89 2.52 22.59 2.23
CA THR A 89 3.11 21.40 2.86
C THR A 89 2.43 20.14 2.33
N TYR A 90 3.21 19.12 2.02
CA TYR A 90 2.71 17.83 1.50
C TYR A 90 2.07 16.94 2.58
N SER A 91 2.31 17.26 3.86
CA SER A 91 1.79 16.55 5.02
C SER A 91 1.47 17.58 6.12
N LYS A 92 0.46 17.27 6.96
CA LYS A 92 0.02 18.01 8.14
C LYS A 92 1.12 18.17 9.18
N SER A 93 2.09 17.26 9.25
CA SER A 93 3.31 17.40 10.05
C SER A 93 4.11 18.67 9.71
N GLY A 94 3.98 19.20 8.49
CA GLY A 94 4.70 20.38 8.02
C GLY A 94 6.19 20.15 7.73
N VAL A 95 6.70 18.95 7.98
CA VAL A 95 8.11 18.57 7.74
C VAL A 95 8.40 18.46 6.24
N TYR A 96 7.42 17.97 5.48
CA TYR A 96 7.56 17.72 4.06
C TYR A 96 6.99 18.89 3.26
N TYR A 97 7.85 19.68 2.64
CA TYR A 97 7.48 20.80 1.77
C TYR A 97 8.46 20.92 0.59
N CYS A 98 8.14 21.80 -0.36
CA CYS A 98 9.04 22.15 -1.46
C CYS A 98 9.89 23.34 -1.03
N PRO A 99 11.18 23.17 -0.70
CA PRO A 99 12.02 24.31 -0.37
C PRO A 99 12.41 25.10 -1.61
N GLU A 100 12.56 26.41 -1.45
CA GLU A 100 13.09 27.32 -2.46
C GLU A 100 14.56 27.63 -2.11
N TYR A 101 15.47 26.76 -2.54
CA TYR A 101 16.91 26.96 -2.39
C TYR A 101 17.58 27.22 -3.74
N GLU A 102 18.70 27.95 -3.73
CA GLU A 102 19.46 28.24 -4.94
C GLU A 102 20.54 27.18 -5.21
N LYS A 103 21.11 26.58 -4.15
CA LYS A 103 22.22 25.62 -4.26
C LYS A 103 21.76 24.20 -4.07
N LEU A 104 22.36 23.28 -4.84
CA LEU A 104 22.12 21.84 -4.71
C LEU A 104 22.50 21.30 -3.32
N GLU A 105 23.52 21.86 -2.68
CA GLU A 105 23.96 21.45 -1.34
C GLU A 105 22.86 21.67 -0.30
N GLU A 106 22.14 22.79 -0.36
CA GLU A 106 21.04 23.11 0.55
C GLU A 106 19.88 22.12 0.40
N TYR A 107 19.59 21.66 -0.82
CA TYR A 107 18.61 20.60 -1.04
C TYR A 107 19.04 19.26 -0.45
N ARG A 108 20.35 18.94 -0.46
CA ARG A 108 20.86 17.70 0.15
C ARG A 108 20.75 17.76 1.67
N ASP A 109 21.21 18.86 2.25
CA ASP A 109 21.13 19.08 3.70
C ASP A 109 19.68 19.01 4.18
N PHE A 110 18.73 19.56 3.42
CA PHE A 110 17.31 19.45 3.71
C PHE A 110 16.79 18.00 3.68
N VAL A 111 17.15 17.22 2.68
CA VAL A 111 16.76 15.80 2.63
C VAL A 111 17.35 15.02 3.81
N ASP A 112 18.56 15.38 4.26
CA ASP A 112 19.21 14.76 5.42
C ASP A 112 18.55 15.14 6.76
N THR A 113 17.75 16.22 6.81
CA THR A 113 16.94 16.54 8.00
C THR A 113 15.72 15.64 8.18
N PHE A 114 15.35 14.84 7.18
CA PHE A 114 14.16 14.01 7.27
C PHE A 114 14.31 12.91 8.33
N PRO A 115 13.22 12.59 9.04
CA PRO A 115 13.25 11.55 10.05
C PRO A 115 13.52 10.19 9.40
N ILE A 116 14.38 9.39 10.05
CA ILE A 116 14.67 8.01 9.63
C ILE A 116 13.40 7.15 9.63
N ILE A 117 12.49 7.43 10.58
CA ILE A 117 11.21 6.77 10.69
C ILE A 117 10.14 7.72 10.14
N GLU A 118 9.58 7.34 9.00
CA GLU A 118 8.56 8.13 8.30
C GLU A 118 7.18 7.82 8.89
N GLU A 119 6.42 8.87 9.19
CA GLU A 119 5.04 8.71 9.63
C GLU A 119 4.12 8.33 8.46
N PRO A 120 3.06 7.53 8.68
CA PRO A 120 2.14 7.10 7.61
C PRO A 120 1.41 8.26 6.92
N GLU A 121 1.44 9.43 7.54
CA GLU A 121 0.78 10.64 7.11
C GLU A 121 1.27 11.16 5.74
N ILE A 122 2.59 11.08 5.46
CA ILE A 122 3.17 11.48 4.16
C ILE A 122 2.71 10.57 3.01
N PHE A 123 2.33 9.33 3.34
CA PHE A 123 1.74 8.40 2.39
C PHE A 123 0.22 8.60 2.25
N GLY A 124 -0.38 9.52 3.00
CA GLY A 124 -1.83 9.73 3.05
C GLY A 124 -2.58 8.61 3.77
N MET A 125 -1.93 7.91 4.71
CA MET A 125 -2.50 6.79 5.46
C MET A 125 -2.74 7.13 6.93
N HIS A 126 -3.60 6.36 7.58
CA HIS A 126 -3.82 6.43 9.03
C HIS A 126 -2.67 5.76 9.80
N GLU A 127 -2.43 6.18 11.04
CA GLU A 127 -1.41 5.61 11.95
C GLU A 127 -1.46 4.07 12.06
N ASN A 128 -2.66 3.51 11.99
CA ASN A 128 -2.90 2.06 12.00
C ASN A 128 -2.16 1.31 10.88
N ALA A 129 -1.85 1.96 9.75
CA ALA A 129 -1.07 1.35 8.68
C ALA A 129 0.34 0.97 9.17
N ASN A 130 0.95 1.80 10.01
CA ASN A 130 2.25 1.52 10.60
C ASN A 130 2.18 0.35 11.58
N ILE A 131 1.13 0.29 12.41
CA ILE A 131 0.89 -0.84 13.33
C ILE A 131 0.75 -2.16 12.55
N ALA A 132 -0.04 -2.16 11.47
CA ALA A 132 -0.23 -3.34 10.63
C ALA A 132 1.07 -3.79 9.96
N TYR A 133 1.86 -2.84 9.43
CA TYR A 133 3.17 -3.10 8.84
C TYR A 133 4.14 -3.70 9.88
N GLN A 134 4.30 -3.06 11.03
CA GLN A 134 5.19 -3.53 12.11
C GLN A 134 4.78 -4.90 12.63
N THR A 135 3.48 -5.16 12.77
CA THR A 135 2.96 -6.47 13.18
C THR A 135 3.34 -7.55 12.17
N LYS A 136 3.18 -7.27 10.88
CA LYS A 136 3.54 -8.20 9.80
C LYS A 136 5.05 -8.49 9.79
N GLU A 137 5.89 -7.46 9.85
CA GLU A 137 7.35 -7.63 9.89
C GLU A 137 7.78 -8.43 11.12
N THR A 138 7.19 -8.13 12.29
CA THR A 138 7.46 -8.87 13.53
C THR A 138 7.09 -10.35 13.39
N GLN A 139 5.93 -10.65 12.80
CA GLN A 139 5.52 -12.03 12.54
C GLN A 139 6.48 -12.75 11.59
N THR A 140 6.94 -12.07 10.53
CA THR A 140 7.94 -12.62 9.60
C THR A 140 9.25 -12.94 10.31
N VAL A 141 9.76 -12.01 11.14
CA VAL A 141 10.99 -12.24 11.92
C VAL A 141 10.84 -13.42 12.87
N ILE A 142 9.73 -13.49 13.63
CA ILE A 142 9.46 -14.61 14.54
C ILE A 142 9.36 -15.93 13.76
N ARG A 143 8.69 -15.93 12.60
CA ARG A 143 8.57 -17.12 11.74
C ARG A 143 9.95 -17.59 11.27
N THR A 144 10.78 -16.68 10.79
CA THR A 144 12.16 -17.00 10.37
C THR A 144 13.00 -17.53 11.53
N MET A 145 12.85 -16.99 12.75
CA MET A 145 13.52 -17.54 13.94
C MET A 145 13.08 -18.98 14.24
N ILE A 146 11.79 -19.28 14.15
CA ILE A 146 11.25 -20.64 14.33
C ILE A 146 11.79 -21.57 13.23
N ASP A 147 11.81 -21.12 11.97
CA ASP A 147 12.29 -21.91 10.84
C ASP A 147 13.81 -22.18 10.93
N CYS A 148 14.58 -21.27 11.54
CA CYS A 148 16.00 -21.47 11.83
C CYS A 148 16.26 -22.35 13.07
N GLN A 149 15.24 -22.64 13.89
CA GLN A 149 15.41 -23.48 15.06
C GLN A 149 15.70 -24.91 14.59
N PRO A 150 16.84 -25.51 14.99
CA PRO A 150 17.18 -26.86 14.58
C PRO A 150 16.07 -27.79 15.07
N SER A 151 15.60 -28.68 14.19
CA SER A 151 14.74 -29.79 14.57
C SER A 151 15.57 -30.77 15.39
N THR A 152 15.89 -30.42 16.64
CA THR A 152 16.26 -31.43 17.62
C THR A 152 15.06 -32.35 17.70
N SER A 153 15.24 -33.56 17.16
CA SER A 153 14.38 -34.72 17.34
C SER A 153 14.40 -35.11 18.83
N GLY A 154 13.85 -34.25 19.67
CA GLY A 154 13.43 -34.62 21.01
C GLY A 154 12.18 -35.44 20.83
N GLY A 155 12.26 -36.74 21.12
CA GLY A 155 11.11 -37.63 21.20
C GLY A 155 10.10 -37.07 22.20
N GLY A 156 9.15 -36.28 21.70
CA GLY A 156 8.06 -35.74 22.47
C GLY A 156 6.93 -36.74 22.49
N GLU A 157 6.60 -37.22 23.68
CA GLU A 157 5.45 -38.07 24.01
C GLU A 157 4.16 -37.22 23.93
N GLY A 158 3.87 -36.67 22.76
CA GLY A 158 2.70 -35.85 22.46
C GLY A 158 2.00 -36.33 21.19
N LYS A 159 0.68 -36.12 21.12
CA LYS A 159 -0.12 -36.46 19.93
C LYS A 159 0.56 -35.90 18.67
N SER A 160 0.60 -36.71 17.62
CA SER A 160 1.19 -36.26 16.36
C SER A 160 0.41 -35.07 15.79
N ALA A 161 1.07 -34.24 14.97
CA ALA A 161 0.38 -33.14 14.29
C ALA A 161 -0.82 -33.63 13.47
N ASP A 162 -0.75 -34.85 12.93
CA ASP A 162 -1.83 -35.51 12.20
C ASP A 162 -2.98 -35.91 13.14
N GLU A 163 -2.69 -36.49 14.32
CA GLU A 163 -3.73 -36.83 15.30
C GLU A 163 -4.51 -35.61 15.79
N ILE A 164 -3.81 -34.49 16.03
CA ILE A 164 -4.45 -33.22 16.41
C ILE A 164 -5.32 -32.69 15.26
N ALA A 165 -4.84 -32.79 14.02
CA ALA A 165 -5.60 -32.36 12.84
C ALA A 165 -6.86 -33.21 12.63
N PHE A 166 -6.78 -34.53 12.82
CA PHE A 166 -7.93 -35.44 12.73
C PHE A 166 -8.98 -35.16 13.81
N GLU A 167 -8.56 -34.95 15.06
CA GLU A 167 -9.46 -34.64 16.17
C GLU A 167 -10.17 -33.29 15.95
N LEU A 168 -9.46 -32.28 15.45
CA LEU A 168 -10.06 -30.98 15.10
C LEU A 168 -11.05 -31.12 13.94
N ALA A 169 -10.71 -31.91 12.91
CA ALA A 169 -11.57 -32.15 11.76
C ALA A 169 -12.86 -32.87 12.16
N GLU A 170 -12.79 -33.88 13.03
CA GLU A 170 -13.98 -34.55 13.57
C GLU A 170 -14.86 -33.59 14.38
N GLY A 171 -14.26 -32.73 15.21
CA GLY A 171 -14.98 -31.70 15.95
C GLY A 171 -15.73 -30.74 15.04
N VAL A 172 -15.09 -30.27 13.97
CA VAL A 172 -15.73 -29.40 12.95
C VAL A 172 -16.88 -30.14 12.26
N ILE A 173 -16.69 -31.39 11.84
CA ILE A 173 -17.74 -32.21 11.20
C ILE A 173 -18.95 -32.41 12.11
N GLN A 174 -18.74 -32.54 13.43
CA GLN A 174 -19.83 -32.66 14.40
C GLN A 174 -20.54 -31.32 14.63
N SER A 175 -19.82 -30.20 14.59
CA SER A 175 -20.38 -28.85 14.75
C SER A 175 -21.16 -28.35 13.52
N ILE A 176 -20.87 -28.91 12.34
CA ILE A 176 -21.58 -28.57 11.11
C ILE A 176 -22.98 -29.19 11.17
N ILE A 177 -23.99 -28.33 11.12
CA ILE A 177 -25.39 -28.74 11.14
C ILE A 177 -25.70 -29.50 9.83
N LYS A 178 -25.91 -30.81 9.94
CA LYS A 178 -26.16 -31.72 8.79
C LYS A 178 -27.59 -31.66 8.25
N LYS A 179 -28.52 -31.02 8.95
CA LYS A 179 -29.94 -30.92 8.56
C LYS A 179 -30.37 -29.46 8.46
N ILE A 180 -30.81 -29.05 7.28
CA ILE A 180 -31.57 -27.80 7.11
C ILE A 180 -32.96 -28.04 7.71
N TYR A 181 -33.26 -27.40 8.84
CA TYR A 181 -34.59 -27.47 9.44
C TYR A 181 -35.57 -26.67 8.59
N THR A 182 -36.43 -27.38 7.84
CA THR A 182 -37.48 -26.79 7.01
C THR A 182 -38.56 -26.05 7.82
N ASP A 183 -38.63 -26.32 9.12
CA ASP A 183 -39.67 -25.77 10.01
C ASP A 183 -39.40 -24.30 10.39
N ASN A 184 -38.13 -23.86 10.30
CA ASN A 184 -37.70 -22.48 10.52
C ASN A 184 -37.36 -21.75 9.21
N ALA A 185 -37.66 -22.36 8.07
CA ALA A 185 -37.38 -21.78 6.77
C ALA A 185 -38.43 -20.73 6.39
N HIS A 186 -37.98 -19.60 5.84
CA HIS A 186 -38.88 -18.57 5.33
C HIS A 186 -39.79 -19.16 4.22
N PRO A 187 -41.11 -18.89 4.23
CA PRO A 187 -42.11 -19.56 3.35
C PRO A 187 -41.85 -19.47 1.83
N HIS A 188 -40.94 -18.61 1.41
CA HIS A 188 -40.61 -18.36 0.00
C HIS A 188 -39.37 -19.13 -0.50
N LEU A 189 -38.58 -19.76 0.36
CA LEU A 189 -37.31 -20.40 -0.02
C LEU A 189 -37.47 -21.79 -0.66
N PHE A 190 -38.60 -22.48 -0.42
CA PHE A 190 -38.81 -23.87 -0.84
C PHE A 190 -40.06 -24.06 -1.72
N LYS A 191 -40.49 -23.05 -2.50
CA LYS A 191 -41.55 -23.24 -3.49
C LYS A 191 -41.10 -24.21 -4.58
N VAL A 192 -41.46 -25.49 -4.41
CA VAL A 192 -41.40 -26.52 -5.45
C VAL A 192 -42.30 -26.04 -6.60
N ARG A 193 -41.71 -25.79 -7.78
CA ARG A 193 -42.48 -25.63 -9.02
C ARG A 193 -43.24 -26.94 -9.25
N LYS A 194 -44.57 -26.91 -9.10
CA LYS A 194 -45.46 -27.96 -9.62
C LYS A 194 -45.47 -27.94 -11.14
#